data_AF-A0A916SLS7-F1
#
_entry.id   AF-A0A916SLS7-F1
#
_cell.length_a   1.000
_cell.length_b   1.000
_cell.length_c   1.000
_cell.angle_alpha   90.00
_cell.angle_beta   90.00
_cell.angle_gamma   90.00
#
_symmetry.space_group_name_H-M   'P 1'
#
loop_
_entity.id
_entity.type
_entity.pdbx_description
1 polymer ?
#
loop_
_entity_poly.entity_id
_entity_poly.type
_entity_poly.pdbx_seq_one_letter_code
_entity_poly.pdbx_strand_id
1 'polypeptide(L)' 'MPTDTINNLREREQRSHAARLTISLPRDTHAALKIHAAQRQTTIREIVTDLVHKEIEQENA' A
#
# COMPACT_ATOMS: atom_id res chain seq x y z
N MET A 1 -8.23 6.24 -44.02
CA MET A 1 -8.44 5.10 -43.10
C MET A 1 -7.65 5.36 -41.82
N PRO A 2 -8.26 5.84 -40.73
CA PRO A 2 -7.62 5.77 -39.42
C PRO A 2 -8.07 4.48 -38.73
N THR A 3 -7.11 3.67 -38.32
CA THR A 3 -7.29 2.41 -37.59
C THR A 3 -7.68 2.71 -36.15
N ASP A 4 -8.91 2.38 -35.79
CA ASP A 4 -9.39 2.32 -34.41
C ASP A 4 -8.59 1.24 -33.66
N THR A 5 -7.57 1.67 -32.94
CA THR A 5 -6.84 0.81 -32.00
C THR A 5 -7.70 0.66 -30.77
N ILE A 6 -8.52 -0.39 -30.75
CA ILE A 6 -9.35 -0.80 -29.62
C ILE A 6 -8.41 -1.13 -28.45
N ASN A 7 -8.20 -0.15 -27.57
CA ASN A 7 -7.48 -0.36 -26.33
C ASN A 7 -8.30 -1.30 -25.46
N ASN A 8 -7.69 -2.45 -25.16
CA ASN A 8 -8.18 -3.48 -24.24
C ASN A 8 -8.40 -2.89 -22.82
N LEU A 9 -9.50 -2.19 -22.63
CA LEU A 9 -10.08 -1.88 -21.33
C LEU A 9 -10.67 -3.17 -20.78
N ARG A 10 -9.78 -4.08 -20.34
CA ARG A 10 -10.18 -5.09 -19.37
C ARG A 10 -10.58 -4.31 -18.13
N GLU A 11 -11.87 -4.26 -17.88
CA GLU A 11 -12.48 -3.76 -16.66
C GLU A 11 -11.77 -4.42 -15.48
N ARG A 12 -10.76 -3.70 -14.97
CA ARG A 12 -10.04 -4.09 -13.78
C ARG A 12 -11.05 -3.87 -12.68
N GLU A 13 -11.65 -4.96 -12.21
CA GLU A 13 -12.54 -5.02 -11.06
C GLU A 13 -12.20 -3.90 -10.10
N GLN A 14 -13.19 -3.04 -9.83
CA GLN A 14 -13.09 -1.87 -8.97
C GLN A 14 -12.54 -2.29 -7.61
N ARG A 15 -11.22 -2.33 -7.46
CA ARG A 15 -10.56 -2.36 -6.16
C ARG A 15 -11.10 -1.14 -5.46
N SER A 16 -11.76 -1.36 -4.32
CA SER A 16 -12.36 -0.31 -3.52
C SER A 16 -11.42 0.90 -3.51
N HIS A 17 -11.99 2.08 -3.76
CA HIS A 17 -11.24 3.33 -3.88
C HIS A 17 -10.75 3.78 -2.50
N ALA A 18 -10.00 2.91 -1.81
CA ALA A 18 -9.42 3.15 -0.51
C ALA A 18 -8.54 4.39 -0.63
N ALA A 19 -8.76 5.36 0.26
CA ALA A 19 -7.95 6.56 0.33
C ALA A 19 -6.46 6.18 0.36
N ARG A 20 -5.68 6.73 -0.58
CA ARG A 20 -4.25 6.46 -0.70
C ARG A 20 -3.51 7.53 0.07
N LEU A 21 -2.71 7.11 1.04
CA LEU A 21 -1.73 7.97 1.71
C LEU A 21 -0.34 7.63 1.20
N THR A 22 0.37 8.63 0.67
CA THR A 22 1.78 8.50 0.27
C THR A 22 2.65 9.11 1.35
N ILE A 23 3.56 8.33 1.90
CA ILE A 23 4.54 8.78 2.89
C ILE A 23 5.95 8.69 2.31
N SER A 24 6.80 9.63 2.70
CA SER A 24 8.23 9.56 2.41
C SER A 24 8.94 8.89 3.58
N LEU A 25 9.69 7.84 3.29
CA LEU A 25 10.52 7.13 4.24
C LEU A 25 11.97 7.18 3.79
N PRO A 26 12.94 7.22 4.71
CA PRO A 26 14.33 6.98 4.36
C PRO A 26 14.46 5.65 3.62
N ARG A 27 15.35 5.61 2.61
CA ARG A 27 15.54 4.43 1.76
C ARG A 27 15.81 3.16 2.58
N ASP A 28 16.66 3.29 3.59
CA ASP A 28 17.09 2.16 4.41
C ASP A 28 15.95 1.66 5.31
N THR A 29 15.13 2.57 5.84
CA THR A 29 13.90 2.23 6.58
C THR A 29 12.91 1.48 5.68
N HIS A 30 12.70 1.96 4.46
CA HIS A 30 11.81 1.29 3.51
C HIS A 30 12.33 -0.12 3.14
N ALA A 31 13.64 -0.28 2.96
CA ALA A 31 14.25 -1.59 2.72
C ALA A 31 14.06 -2.54 3.91
N ALA A 32 14.29 -2.07 5.13
CA ALA A 32 14.06 -2.84 6.35
C ALA A 32 12.60 -3.29 6.47
N LEU A 33 11.63 -2.41 6.17
CA LEU A 33 10.21 -2.75 6.16
C LEU A 33 9.88 -3.84 5.13
N LYS A 34 10.50 -3.82 3.94
CA LYS A 34 10.32 -4.88 2.94
C LYS A 34 10.81 -6.23 3.44
N ILE A 35 11.98 -6.27 4.08
CA ILE A 35 12.53 -7.49 4.66
C ILE A 35 11.60 -8.01 5.76
N HIS A 36 11.14 -7.13 6.64
CA HIS A 36 10.25 -7.49 7.74
C HIS A 36 8.91 -8.03 7.23
N ALA A 37 8.32 -7.39 6.22
CA ALA A 37 7.08 -7.83 5.57
C ALA A 37 7.23 -9.24 4.99
N ALA A 38 8.34 -9.52 4.29
CA ALA A 38 8.61 -10.82 3.72
C ALA A 38 8.77 -11.91 4.79
N GLN A 39 9.50 -11.64 5.88
CA GLN A 39 9.69 -12.58 6.98
C GLN A 39 8.38 -12.95 7.68
N ARG A 40 7.43 -12.01 7.76
CA ARG A 40 6.14 -12.19 8.41
C ARG A 40 5.00 -12.60 7.47
N GLN A 41 5.31 -12.84 6.19
CA GLN A 41 4.31 -13.18 5.16
C GLN A 41 3.14 -12.18 5.12
N THR A 42 3.45 -10.89 5.26
CA THR A 42 2.49 -9.78 5.34
C THR A 42 2.89 -8.67 4.37
N THR A 43 2.09 -7.61 4.29
CA THR A 43 2.36 -6.44 3.46
C THR A 43 2.88 -5.27 4.29
N ILE A 44 3.66 -4.38 3.66
CA ILE A 44 4.07 -3.12 4.27
C ILE A 44 2.85 -2.30 4.71
N ARG A 45 1.75 -2.37 3.94
CA ARG A 45 0.50 -1.68 4.30
C ARG A 45 -0.04 -2.17 5.63
N GLU A 46 -0.17 -3.48 5.82
CA GLU A 46 -0.66 -4.08 7.07
C GLU A 46 0.24 -3.68 8.25
N ILE A 47 1.56 -3.81 8.09
CA ILE A 47 2.52 -3.38 9.12
C ILE A 47 2.34 -1.91 9.49
N VAL A 48 2.25 -1.02 8.51
CA VAL A 48 2.11 0.42 8.76
C VAL A 48 0.75 0.73 9.39
N THR A 49 -0.33 0.10 8.93
CA THR A 49 -1.66 0.24 9.53
C THR A 49 -1.66 -0.19 10.99
N ASP A 50 -1.05 -1.33 11.32
CA ASP A 50 -0.98 -1.84 12.69
C ASP A 50 -0.15 -0.91 13.59
N LEU A 51 0.95 -0.36 13.09
CA LEU A 51 1.76 0.62 13.81
C LEU A 51 0.96 1.90 14.11
N VAL A 52 0.23 2.40 13.12
CA VAL A 52 -0.62 3.60 13.27
C VAL A 52 -1.74 3.34 14.28
N HIS A 53 -2.43 2.20 14.20
CA HIS A 53 -3.48 1.86 15.17
C HIS A 53 -2.92 1.79 16.60
N LYS A 54 -1.77 1.13 16.80
CA LYS A 54 -1.13 1.03 18.11
C LYS A 54 -0.75 2.38 18.69
N GLU A 55 -0.18 3.27 17.87
CA GLU A 55 0.20 4.61 18.32
C GLU A 55 -1.03 5.43 18.73
N ILE A 56 -2.11 5.40 17.94
CA ILE A 56 -3.36 6.09 18.25
C ILE A 56 -4.03 5.52 19.51
N GLU A 57 -3.97 4.21 19.72
CA GLU A 57 -4.49 3.58 20.93
C GLU A 57 -3.67 3.98 22.17
N GLN A 58 -2.36 4.15 22.04
CA GLN A 58 -1.49 4.60 23.13
C GLN A 58 -1.71 6.06 23.50
N GLU A 59 -2.03 6.94 22.54
CA GLU A 59 -2.34 8.36 22.80
C GLU A 59 -3.63 8.54 23.61
N ASN A 60 -4.56 7.57 23.54
CA ASN A 60 -5.86 7.60 24.22
C ASN A 60 -5.90 6.79 25.54
N ALA A 61 -4.77 6.25 26.00
CA ALA A 61 -4.65 5.44 27.22
C ALA A 61 -4.08 6.25 28.41
#